data_AF-A0A6N8A030-F1
#
_entry.id   AF-A0A6N8A030-F1
#
_cell.length_a   1.000
_cell.length_b   1.000
_cell.length_c   1.000
_cell.angle_alpha   90.00
_cell.angle_beta   90.00
_cell.angle_gamma   90.00
#
_symmetry.space_group_name_H-M   'P 1'
#
loop_
_entity.id
_entity.type
_entity.pdbx_description
1 polymer ?
#
loop_
_entity_poly.entity_id
_entity_poly.type
_entity_poly.pdbx_seq_one_letter_code
_entity_poly.pdbx_strand_id
1 'polypeptide(L)' 'MSVSMTGLIGAAVGLYIGWLDAKILKGLIQATEMKNREAGGDGGFAARHGALLRGLVYGIGMVGFPIIGYWAGSALTG' A
#
# COMPACT_ATOMS: atom_id res chain seq x y z
N MET A 1 8.82 -14.48 -23.58
CA MET A 1 7.66 -14.14 -22.73
C MET A 1 6.86 -13.08 -23.46
N SER A 2 5.70 -13.43 -24.03
CA SER A 2 4.78 -12.43 -24.57
C SER A 2 4.17 -11.68 -23.37
N VAL A 3 4.38 -10.37 -23.31
CA VAL A 3 3.76 -9.54 -22.28
C VAL A 3 2.24 -9.58 -22.50
N SER A 4 1.48 -10.03 -21.50
CA SER A 4 0.02 -10.05 -21.60
C SER A 4 -0.53 -8.64 -21.46
N MET A 5 -1.26 -8.17 -22.47
CA MET A 5 -1.90 -6.84 -22.44
C MET A 5 -2.91 -6.76 -21.29
N THR A 6 -3.67 -7.84 -21.05
CA THR A 6 -4.62 -7.93 -19.94
C THR A 6 -3.90 -8.01 -18.59
N GLY A 7 -2.74 -8.68 -18.55
CA GLY A 7 -1.85 -8.62 -17.40
C GLY A 7 -1.38 -7.20 -17.10
N LEU A 8 -0.96 -6.43 -18.11
CA LEU A 8 -0.57 -5.03 -17.91
C LEU A 8 -1.71 -4.16 -17.37
N ILE A 9 -2.94 -4.37 -17.86
CA ILE A 9 -4.13 -3.68 -17.34
C ILE A 9 -4.36 -4.05 -15.87
N GLY A 10 -4.30 -5.34 -15.55
CA GLY A 10 -4.41 -5.81 -14.17
C GLY A 10 -3.31 -5.23 -13.26
N ALA A 11 -2.08 -5.11 -13.75
CA ALA A 11 -0.97 -4.48 -13.04
C ALA A 11 -1.22 -2.99 -12.76
N ALA A 12 -1.73 -2.26 -13.76
CA ALA A 12 -2.08 -0.86 -13.62
C ALA A 12 -3.21 -0.65 -12.60
N VAL A 13 -4.24 -1.51 -12.62
CA VAL A 13 -5.33 -1.50 -11.63
C VAL A 13 -4.80 -1.83 -10.23
N GLY A 14 -3.96 -2.86 -10.11
CA GLY A 14 -3.31 -3.22 -8.85
C GLY A 14 -2.46 -2.08 -8.28
N LEU A 15 -1.70 -1.38 -9.13
CA LEU A 15 -0.92 -0.21 -8.72
C LEU A 15 -1.82 0.95 -8.28
N TYR A 16 -2.94 1.19 -8.97
CA TYR A 16 -3.91 2.22 -8.60
C TYR A 16 -4.57 1.94 -7.24
N ILE A 17 -4.96 0.69 -6.99
CA ILE A 17 -5.52 0.27 -5.70
C ILE A 17 -4.47 0.40 -4.58
N GLY A 18 -3.25 -0.09 -4.82
CA GLY A 18 -2.16 0.05 -3.86
C GLY A 18 -1.84 1.51 -3.53
N TRP A 19 -1.96 2.41 -4.50
CA TRP A 19 -1.79 3.86 -4.30
C TRP A 19 -2.93 4.51 -3.50
N LEU A 20 -4.17 4.07 -3.70
CA LEU A 20 -5.33 4.53 -2.91
C LEU A 20 -5.20 4.10 -1.45
N ASP A 21 -4.88 2.83 -1.21
CA ASP A 21 -4.75 2.26 0.13
C ASP A 21 -3.62 2.95 0.91
N ALA A 22 -2.50 3.16 0.24
CA ALA A 22 -1.42 4.04 0.67
C ALA A 22 -1.95 5.41 1.17
N LYS A 23 -2.63 6.17 0.32
CA LYS A 23 -3.14 7.51 0.68
C LYS A 23 -4.02 7.48 1.93
N ILE A 24 -4.91 6.49 2.03
CA ILE A 24 -5.79 6.31 3.18
C ILE A 24 -4.97 6.03 4.44
N LEU A 25 -4.01 5.10 4.36
CA LEU A 25 -3.14 4.72 5.46
C LEU A 25 -2.32 5.93 5.98
N LYS A 26 -1.77 6.75 5.08
CA LYS A 26 -1.06 7.97 5.48
C LYS A 26 -1.97 8.96 6.21
N GLY A 27 -3.19 9.18 5.72
CA GLY A 27 -4.16 10.04 6.38
C GLY A 27 -4.57 9.51 7.75
N LEU A 28 -4.81 8.21 7.86
CA LEU A 28 -5.17 7.54 9.11
C LEU A 28 -4.08 7.68 10.17
N ILE A 29 -2.82 7.53 9.76
CA ILE A 29 -1.72 7.60 10.71
C ILE A 29 -1.42 9.05 11.12
N GLN A 30 -1.55 10.02 10.21
CA GLN A 30 -1.49 11.44 10.59
C GLN A 30 -2.58 11.79 11.61
N ALA A 31 -3.81 11.32 11.41
CA ALA A 31 -4.90 11.54 12.36
C ALA A 31 -4.62 10.86 13.71
N THR A 32 -4.04 9.66 13.70
CA THR A 32 -3.69 8.91 14.92
C THR A 32 -2.54 9.58 15.68
N GLU A 33 -1.52 10.09 14.98
CA GLU A 33 -0.42 10.84 15.57
C GLU A 33 -0.90 12.15 16.19
N MET A 34 -1.77 12.90 15.50
CA MET A 34 -2.38 14.12 16.06
C MET A 34 -3.15 13.82 17.34
N LYS A 35 -3.98 12.77 17.33
CA LYS A 35 -4.76 12.35 18.51
C LYS A 35 -3.87 11.90 19.68
N ASN A 36 -2.79 11.17 19.42
CA ASN A 36 -1.83 10.78 20.47
C ASN A 36 -1.06 11.98 21.04
N ARG A 37 -0.74 12.96 20.19
CA ARG A 37 -0.06 14.19 20.60
C ARG A 37 -0.97 15.08 21.43
N GLU A 38 -2.25 15.18 21.09
CA GLU A 38 -3.28 15.87 21.89
C GLU A 38 -3.53 15.17 23.24
N ALA A 39 -3.42 13.84 23.29
CA ALA A 39 -3.55 13.06 24.52
C ALA A 39 -2.29 13.10 25.43
N GLY A 40 -1.24 13.85 25.05
CA GLY A 40 -0.02 14.00 25.85
C GLY A 40 0.88 12.75 25.90
N GLY A 41 0.68 11.79 25.01
CA GLY A 41 1.46 10.54 24.98
C GLY A 41 2.72 10.64 24.10
N ASP A 42 3.88 10.28 24.66
CA ASP A 42 5.19 10.23 23.99
C ASP A 42 5.31 9.08 22.97
N GLY A 43 4.38 8.99 22.01
CA GLY A 43 4.51 8.21 20.77
C GLY A 43 4.65 6.69 20.86
N GLY A 44 5.02 6.10 22.00
CA GLY A 44 5.21 4.67 22.22
C GLY A 44 6.13 3.96 21.22
N PHE A 45 6.16 2.63 21.31
CA PHE A 45 6.87 1.73 20.37
C PHE A 45 6.43 1.93 18.90
N ALA A 46 5.18 2.37 18.71
CA ALA A 46 4.58 2.68 17.41
C ALA A 46 5.17 3.93 16.74
N ALA A 47 5.61 4.96 17.48
CA ALA A 47 6.31 6.10 16.88
C ALA A 47 7.74 5.72 16.46
N ARG A 48 8.39 4.83 17.24
CA ARG A 48 9.79 4.42 17.00
C ARG A 48 9.97 3.49 15.80
N HIS A 49 9.01 2.59 15.57
CA HIS A 49 9.03 1.65 14.42
C HIS A 49 7.97 1.94 13.36
N GLY A 50 7.07 2.90 13.61
CA GLY A 50 5.94 3.19 12.72
C GLY A 50 6.32 3.74 11.37
N ALA A 51 7.50 4.36 11.22
CA ALA A 51 8.02 4.77 9.91
C ALA A 51 8.48 3.55 9.09
N LEU A 52 9.11 2.58 9.74
CA LEU A 52 9.62 1.36 9.10
C LEU A 52 8.46 0.42 8.74
N LEU A 53 7.50 0.23 9.66
CA LEU A 53 6.26 -0.50 9.38
C LEU A 53 5.43 0.17 8.29
N ARG A 54 5.31 1.51 8.29
CA ARG A 54 4.69 2.25 7.17
C ARG A 54 5.40 1.96 5.87
N GLY A 55 6.72 2.11 5.84
CA GLY A 55 7.53 1.88 4.65
C GLY A 55 7.41 0.46 4.12
N LEU A 56 7.35 -0.54 5.01
CA LEU A 56 7.20 -1.94 4.65
C LEU A 56 5.80 -2.22 4.09
N VAL A 57 4.74 -1.76 4.76
CA VAL A 57 3.35 -1.94 4.31
C VAL A 57 3.11 -1.21 3.00
N TYR A 58 3.63 0.02 2.87
CA TYR A 58 3.56 0.78 1.63
C TYR A 58 4.34 0.11 0.50
N GLY A 59 5.58 -0.30 0.75
CA GLY A 59 6.43 -0.92 -0.26
C GLY A 59 5.84 -2.24 -0.75
N ILE A 60 5.38 -3.09 0.18
CA ILE A 60 4.74 -4.36 -0.14
C ILE A 60 3.41 -4.14 -0.86
N GLY A 61 2.58 -3.19 -0.44
CA GLY A 61 1.32 -2.89 -1.14
C GLY A 61 1.57 -2.36 -2.54
N MET A 62 2.45 -1.38 -2.68
CA MET A 62 2.71 -0.66 -3.93
C MET A 62 3.43 -1.51 -4.99
N VAL A 63 4.12 -2.58 -4.58
CA VAL A 63 4.75 -3.57 -5.49
C VAL A 63 3.92 -4.85 -5.60
N GLY A 64 3.38 -5.34 -4.48
CA GLY A 64 2.62 -6.58 -4.41
C GLY A 64 1.26 -6.52 -5.09
N PHE A 65 0.49 -5.44 -4.91
CA PHE A 65 -0.78 -5.28 -5.61
C PHE A 65 -0.64 -5.26 -7.15
N PRO A 66 0.34 -4.55 -7.75
CA PRO A 66 0.58 -4.64 -9.19
C PRO A 66 1.00 -6.04 -9.66
N ILE A 67 1.83 -6.76 -8.90
CA ILE A 67 2.23 -8.13 -9.26
C ILE A 67 1.00 -9.07 -9.25
N ILE A 68 0.20 -9.02 -8.19
CA ILE A 68 -1.04 -9.79 -8.06
C ILE A 68 -2.01 -9.40 -9.18
N GLY A 69 -2.14 -8.10 -9.47
CA GLY A 69 -2.96 -7.59 -10.56
C GLY A 69 -2.51 -8.10 -11.93
N TYR A 70 -1.20 -8.16 -12.18
CA TYR A 70 -0.65 -8.72 -13.41
C TYR A 70 -0.99 -10.20 -13.59
N TRP A 71 -0.85 -10.99 -12.52
CA TRP A 71 -1.22 -12.40 -12.54
C TRP A 71 -2.71 -12.61 -12.71
N ALA A 72 -3.55 -11.87 -11.99
CA ALA A 72 -5.00 -11.93 -12.11
C ALA A 72 -5.46 -11.56 -13.53
N GLY A 73 -4.93 -10.47 -14.09
CA GLY A 73 -5.24 -10.04 -15.46
C GLY A 73 -4.76 -11.03 -16.52
N SER A 74 -3.58 -11.62 -16.33
CA SER A 74 -3.06 -12.64 -17.25
C SER A 74 -3.90 -13.92 -17.21
N ALA A 75 -4.37 -14.33 -16.03
CA ALA A 75 -5.20 -15.52 -15.83
C ALA A 75 -6.60 -15.40 -16.44
N LEU A 76 -7.11 -14.18 -16.67
CA LEU A 76 -8.38 -13.96 -17.37
C LEU A 76 -8.30 -14.19 -18.88
N THR A 77 -7.08 -14.23 -19.43
CA THR A 77 -6.82 -14.43 -20.87
C THR A 77 -5.96 -15.66 -21.17
N GLY A 78 -5.61 -16.43 -20.13
CA GLY A 78 -4.84 -17.66 -20.22
C GLY A 78 -5.73 -18.89 -20.29
#